data_AF-A0A438G9A4-F1
#
_entry.id   AF-A0A438G9A4-F1
#
_cell.length_a   1.000
_cell.length_b   1.000
_cell.length_c   1.000
_cell.angle_alpha   90.00
_cell.angle_beta   90.00
_cell.angle_gamma   90.00
#
_symmetry.space_group_name_H-M   'P 1'
#
loop_
_entity.id
_entity.type
_entity.pdbx_description
1 polymer ?
#
loop_
_entity_poly.entity_id
_entity_poly.type
_entity_poly.pdbx_seq_one_letter_code
_entity_poly.pdbx_strand_id
1 'polypeptide(L)'
;MRGNLMDYWDKEERVRSLSLEEEEEARKEAREMYKKWVLLEEVLEGKSRKLKSKRKVSRAFQGLLADPGDWKLGIDGLNFERLDEVDVEGLEKPFLEEDVFGALLGCCGEKAPNPDGFSMAF
;
A
#
# COMPACT_ATOMS: atom_id res chain seq x y z
N MET A 1 -0.11 16.13 -77.06
CA MET A 1 1.12 16.53 -76.34
C MET A 1 0.93 16.13 -74.89
N ARG A 2 1.69 15.15 -74.39
CA ARG A 2 1.64 14.76 -72.96
C ARG A 2 2.56 15.72 -72.21
N GLY A 3 1.99 16.73 -71.57
CA GLY A 3 2.73 17.58 -70.64
C GLY A 3 3.30 16.72 -69.52
N ASN A 4 4.60 16.85 -69.26
CA ASN A 4 5.32 16.05 -68.30
C ASN A 4 4.88 16.47 -66.88
N LEU A 5 3.92 15.74 -66.31
CA LEU A 5 3.41 15.96 -64.95
C LEU A 5 4.56 15.91 -63.91
N MET A 6 5.62 15.15 -64.22
CA MET A 6 6.85 15.07 -63.44
C MET A 6 7.54 16.44 -63.31
N ASP A 7 7.66 17.20 -64.41
CA ASP A 7 8.32 18.52 -64.42
C ASP A 7 7.48 19.59 -63.72
N TYR A 8 6.16 19.40 -63.65
CA TYR A 8 5.26 20.26 -62.89
C TYR A 8 5.45 20.03 -61.39
N TRP A 9 5.44 18.77 -60.95
CA TRP A 9 5.69 18.42 -59.55
C TRP A 9 7.12 18.74 -59.11
N ASP A 10 8.13 18.55 -59.96
CA ASP A 10 9.54 18.89 -59.67
C ASP A 10 9.74 20.40 -59.47
N LYS A 11 9.01 21.24 -60.23
CA LYS A 11 8.99 22.69 -60.02
C LYS A 11 8.22 23.08 -58.76
N GLU A 12 7.10 22.43 -58.49
CA GLU A 12 6.29 22.71 -57.31
C GLU A 12 6.98 22.24 -56.01
N GLU A 13 7.74 21.15 -56.06
CA GLU A 13 8.58 20.64 -54.98
C GLU A 13 9.79 21.56 -54.72
N ARG A 14 10.39 22.14 -55.77
CA ARG A 14 11.44 23.16 -55.63
C ARG A 14 10.93 24.49 -55.06
N VAL A 15 9.64 24.79 -55.18
CA VAL A 15 9.01 25.98 -54.55
C VAL A 15 8.56 25.66 -53.11
N ARG A 16 8.24 24.39 -52.83
CA ARG A 16 7.85 23.87 -51.51
C ARG A 16 9.00 23.30 -50.68
N SER A 17 10.23 23.42 -51.14
CA SER A 17 11.40 23.04 -50.34
C SER A 17 11.40 23.91 -49.10
N LEU A 18 10.88 23.34 -48.00
CA LEU A 18 11.09 23.83 -46.65
C LEU A 18 12.57 24.18 -46.57
N SER A 19 12.87 25.35 -46.01
CA SER A 19 14.26 25.72 -45.78
C SER A 19 14.93 24.56 -45.04
N LEU A 20 16.16 24.24 -45.39
CA LEU A 20 16.92 23.14 -44.77
C LEU A 20 16.91 23.24 -43.22
N GLU A 21 16.78 24.46 -42.71
CA GLU A 21 16.58 24.80 -41.30
C GLU A 21 15.23 24.31 -40.73
N GLU A 22 14.11 24.52 -41.42
CA GLU A 22 12.79 24.01 -41.02
C GLU A 22 12.74 22.47 -40.99
N GLU A 23 13.40 21.81 -41.95
CA GLU A 23 13.52 20.35 -41.95
C GLU A 23 14.36 19.85 -40.76
N GLU A 24 15.46 20.53 -40.45
CA GLU A 24 16.29 20.20 -39.30
C GLU A 24 15.55 20.39 -37.97
N GLU A 25 14.79 21.48 -37.84
CA GLU A 25 13.94 21.75 -36.68
C GLU A 25 12.82 20.72 -36.52
N ALA A 26 12.11 20.36 -37.61
CA ALA A 26 11.12 19.29 -37.58
C ALA A 26 11.75 17.94 -37.14
N ARG A 27 12.98 17.67 -37.59
CA ARG A 27 13.72 16.46 -37.18
C ARG A 27 14.14 16.52 -35.70
N LYS A 28 14.53 17.69 -35.18
CA LYS A 28 14.83 17.88 -33.74
C LYS A 28 13.57 17.69 -32.91
N GLU A 29 12.46 18.30 -33.31
CA GLU A 29 11.17 18.17 -32.62
C GLU A 29 10.71 16.70 -32.60
N ALA A 30 10.78 16.00 -33.73
CA ALA A 30 10.45 14.58 -33.81
C ALA A 30 11.31 13.72 -32.86
N ARG A 31 12.61 14.04 -32.72
CA ARG A 31 13.51 13.36 -31.76
C ARG A 31 13.12 13.66 -30.31
N GLU A 32 12.77 14.89 -29.98
CA GLU A 32 12.32 15.24 -28.62
C GLU A 32 10.97 14.60 -28.29
N MET A 33 10.04 14.57 -29.24
CA MET A 33 8.79 13.84 -29.09
C MET A 33 9.01 12.35 -28.90
N TYR A 34 9.93 11.74 -29.66
CA TYR A 34 10.30 10.34 -29.50
C TYR A 34 10.91 10.07 -28.11
N LYS A 35 11.85 10.91 -27.66
CA LYS A 35 12.42 10.82 -26.29
C LYS A 35 11.33 10.89 -25.23
N LYS A 36 10.37 11.81 -25.38
CA LYS A 36 9.22 11.96 -24.47
C LYS A 36 8.32 10.71 -24.48
N TRP A 37 8.08 10.13 -25.65
CA TRP A 37 7.30 8.90 -25.81
C TRP A 37 7.96 7.71 -25.11
N VAL A 38 9.27 7.51 -25.31
CA VAL A 38 10.02 6.43 -24.65
C VAL A 38 9.92 6.54 -23.13
N LEU A 39 10.11 7.73 -22.57
CA LEU A 39 9.98 7.95 -21.12
C LEU A 39 8.58 7.63 -20.59
N LEU A 40 7.53 7.98 -21.36
CA LEU A 40 6.15 7.66 -20.99
C LEU A 40 5.88 6.16 -21.04
N GLU A 41 6.41 5.46 -22.03
CA GLU A 41 6.31 4.01 -22.18
C GLU A 41 6.94 3.28 -20.99
N GLU A 42 8.18 3.64 -20.61
CA GLU A 42 8.86 3.07 -19.45
C GLU A 42 8.06 3.27 -18.14
N VAL A 43 7.47 4.45 -17.95
CA VAL A 43 6.62 4.76 -16.80
C VAL A 43 5.34 3.92 -16.80
N LEU A 44 4.69 3.74 -17.95
CA LEU A 44 3.48 2.93 -18.09
C LEU A 44 3.77 1.44 -17.84
N GLU A 45 4.87 0.93 -18.37
CA GLU A 45 5.32 -0.43 -18.09
C GLU A 45 5.63 -0.65 -16.61
N GLY A 46 6.33 0.31 -15.98
CA GLY A 46 6.61 0.30 -14.56
C GLY A 46 5.33 0.26 -13.71
N LYS A 47 4.34 1.09 -14.06
CA LYS A 47 3.01 1.09 -13.43
C LYS A 47 2.29 -0.26 -13.60
N SER A 48 2.33 -0.83 -14.81
CA SER A 48 1.74 -2.15 -15.10
C SER A 48 2.39 -3.27 -14.27
N ARG A 49 3.72 -3.29 -14.17
CA ARG A 49 4.47 -4.23 -13.31
C ARG A 49 4.08 -4.10 -11.84
N LYS A 50 3.97 -2.88 -11.32
CA LYS A 50 3.55 -2.63 -9.93
C LYS A 50 2.12 -3.12 -9.67
N LEU A 51 1.18 -2.84 -10.58
CA LEU A 51 -0.20 -3.30 -10.49
C LEU A 51 -0.31 -4.83 -10.51
N LYS A 52 0.44 -5.50 -11.40
CA LYS A 52 0.53 -6.96 -11.45
C LYS A 52 1.02 -7.55 -10.12
N SER A 53 2.04 -6.95 -9.50
CA SER A 53 2.54 -7.37 -8.19
C SER A 53 1.51 -7.18 -7.07
N LYS A 54 0.89 -5.99 -6.98
CA LYS A 54 -0.18 -5.71 -6.00
C LYS A 54 -1.36 -6.69 -6.13
N ARG A 55 -1.74 -7.04 -7.37
CA ARG A 55 -2.79 -8.04 -7.65
C ARG A 55 -2.38 -9.47 -7.25
N LYS A 56 -1.10 -9.84 -7.35
CA LYS A 56 -0.60 -11.15 -6.91
C LYS A 56 -0.61 -11.24 -5.39
N VAL A 57 -0.10 -10.22 -4.71
CA VAL A 57 -0.13 -10.12 -3.24
C VAL A 57 -1.57 -10.19 -2.73
N SER A 58 -2.46 -9.33 -3.25
CA SER A 58 -3.86 -9.34 -2.85
C SER A 58 -4.53 -10.70 -3.03
N ARG A 59 -4.25 -11.43 -4.12
CA ARG A 59 -4.78 -12.78 -4.32
C ARG A 59 -4.23 -13.81 -3.34
N ALA A 60 -2.96 -13.73 -2.98
CA ALA A 60 -2.34 -14.65 -2.02
C ALA A 60 -2.94 -14.49 -0.61
N PHE A 61 -3.26 -13.25 -0.21
CA PHE A 61 -3.78 -12.96 1.13
C PHE A 61 -5.32 -12.97 1.22
N GLN A 62 -6.02 -13.08 0.09
CA GLN A 62 -7.49 -13.03 0.07
C GLN A 62 -8.14 -14.11 0.94
N GLY A 63 -7.61 -15.34 0.95
CA GLY A 63 -8.12 -16.43 1.78
C GLY A 63 -7.71 -16.35 3.25
N LEU A 64 -6.58 -15.73 3.56
CA LEU A 64 -6.09 -15.55 4.93
C LEU A 64 -6.85 -14.45 5.68
N LEU A 65 -7.29 -13.42 4.94
CA LEU A 65 -8.09 -12.32 5.47
C LEU A 65 -9.61 -12.57 5.33
N ALA A 66 -10.00 -13.66 4.69
CA ALA A 66 -11.39 -14.09 4.71
C ALA A 66 -11.69 -14.58 6.12
N ASP A 67 -12.68 -13.97 6.78
CA ASP A 67 -13.22 -14.50 8.03
C ASP A 67 -14.08 -15.72 7.69
N PRO A 68 -13.68 -16.96 8.03
CA PRO A 68 -14.48 -18.12 7.71
C PRO A 68 -15.72 -18.22 8.61
N GLY A 69 -15.92 -17.34 9.59
CA GLY A 69 -17.08 -17.31 10.48
C GLY A 69 -17.13 -18.45 11.51
N ASP A 70 -16.54 -19.60 11.18
CA ASP A 70 -16.68 -20.86 11.94
C ASP A 70 -15.70 -21.01 13.11
N TRP A 71 -14.71 -20.12 13.25
CA TRP A 71 -13.76 -20.13 14.37
C TRP A 71 -14.28 -19.38 15.61
N LYS A 72 -15.32 -18.56 15.44
CA LYS A 72 -15.99 -17.92 16.57
C LYS A 72 -16.95 -18.93 17.17
N LEU A 73 -16.54 -19.55 18.27
CA LEU A 73 -17.47 -20.21 19.18
C LEU A 73 -18.54 -19.18 19.55
N GLY A 74 -19.75 -19.37 19.04
CA GLY A 74 -20.86 -18.47 19.27
C GLY A 74 -21.14 -18.38 20.76
N ILE A 75 -20.82 -17.23 21.35
CA ILE A 75 -21.19 -16.90 22.73
C ILE A 75 -22.71 -16.72 22.88
N ASP A 76 -23.44 -16.67 21.76
CA ASP A 76 -24.89 -16.45 21.64
C ASP A 76 -25.79 -17.51 22.33
N GLY A 77 -25.20 -18.51 23.00
CA GLY A 77 -25.91 -19.49 23.82
C GLY A 77 -25.29 -19.76 25.19
N LEU A 78 -24.22 -19.05 25.55
CA LEU A 78 -23.57 -19.18 26.85
C LEU A 78 -24.19 -18.19 27.83
N ASN A 79 -24.77 -18.71 28.92
CA ASN A 79 -25.21 -17.88 30.04
C ASN A 79 -23.97 -17.47 30.85
N PHE A 80 -23.58 -16.21 30.72
CA PHE A 80 -22.61 -15.60 31.62
C PHE A 80 -23.36 -15.02 32.82
N GLU A 81 -22.82 -15.26 34.02
CA GLU A 81 -23.24 -14.53 35.20
C GLU A 81 -22.93 -13.04 34.97
N ARG A 82 -23.94 -12.19 35.12
CA ARG A 82 -23.78 -10.75 34.98
C ARG A 82 -23.36 -10.20 36.33
N LEU A 83 -22.28 -9.41 36.35
CA LEU A 83 -21.87 -8.67 37.54
C LEU A 83 -23.02 -7.78 38.01
N ASP A 84 -23.14 -7.62 39.32
CA ASP A 84 -24.10 -6.69 39.87
C ASP A 84 -23.71 -5.23 39.59
N GLU A 85 -24.64 -4.32 39.79
CA GLU A 85 -24.46 -2.90 39.45
C GLU A 85 -23.35 -2.25 40.29
N VAL A 86 -23.14 -2.74 41.52
CA VAL A 86 -22.10 -2.22 42.43
C VAL A 86 -20.71 -2.64 41.96
N ASP A 87 -20.56 -3.90 41.54
CA ASP A 87 -19.32 -4.42 40.98
C ASP A 87 -18.96 -3.72 39.66
N VAL A 88 -19.95 -3.47 38.81
CA VAL A 88 -19.76 -2.74 37.54
C VAL A 88 -19.29 -1.31 37.81
N GLU A 89 -19.95 -0.58 38.71
CA GLU A 89 -19.51 0.75 39.11
C GLU A 89 -18.12 0.75 39.76
N GLY A 90 -17.76 -0.33 40.47
CA GLY A 90 -16.44 -0.52 41.04
C GLY A 90 -15.34 -0.61 39.98
N LEU A 91 -15.62 -1.29 38.86
CA LEU A 91 -14.67 -1.47 37.76
C LEU A 91 -14.45 -0.21 36.91
N GLU A 92 -15.44 0.69 36.83
CA GLU A 92 -15.29 1.97 36.12
C GLU A 92 -14.53 3.03 36.94
N LYS A 93 -14.41 2.83 38.26
CA LYS A 93 -13.71 3.77 39.14
C LYS A 93 -12.19 3.63 38.99
N PRO A 94 -11.44 4.75 38.96
CA PRO A 94 -9.98 4.70 39.04
C PRO A 94 -9.54 4.05 40.35
N PHE A 95 -8.45 3.27 40.31
CA PHE A 95 -7.84 2.71 41.51
C PHE A 95 -7.36 3.82 42.46
N LEU A 96 -7.55 3.62 43.76
CA LEU A 96 -6.96 4.47 44.79
C LEU A 96 -5.50 4.04 45.06
N GLU A 97 -4.70 4.96 45.59
CA GLU A 97 -3.31 4.67 45.95
C GLU A 97 -3.22 3.49 46.92
N GLU A 98 -4.17 3.39 47.85
CA GLU A 98 -4.30 2.29 48.82
C GLU A 98 -4.56 0.93 48.14
N ASP A 99 -5.38 0.89 47.09
CA ASP A 99 -5.68 -0.34 46.34
C ASP A 99 -4.41 -0.83 45.62
N VAL A 100 -3.69 0.09 45.00
CA VAL A 100 -2.43 -0.21 44.29
C VAL A 100 -1.35 -0.66 45.28
N PHE A 101 -1.21 0.04 46.40
CA PHE A 101 -0.22 -0.30 47.43
C PHE A 101 -0.55 -1.64 48.09
N GLY A 102 -1.84 -1.90 48.34
CA GLY A 102 -2.34 -3.18 48.84
C GLY A 102 -2.08 -4.33 47.88
N ALA A 103 -2.31 -4.13 46.57
CA ALA A 103 -1.98 -5.12 45.55
C ALA A 103 -0.48 -5.40 45.48
N LEU A 104 0.36 -4.37 45.55
CA LEU A 104 1.83 -4.51 45.57
C LEU A 104 2.33 -5.25 46.82
N LEU A 105 1.81 -4.93 48.00
CA LEU A 105 2.14 -5.61 49.25
C LEU A 105 1.62 -7.06 49.27
N GLY A 106 0.46 -7.31 48.66
CA GLY A 106 -0.14 -8.64 48.50
C GLY A 106 0.57 -9.50 47.46
N CYS A 107 1.31 -8.89 46.53
CA CYS A 107 2.25 -9.57 45.63
C CYS A 107 3.54 -9.94 46.38
N CYS A 108 3.42 -10.67 47.50
CA CYS A 108 4.57 -11.28 48.16
C CYS A 108 5.15 -12.38 47.26
N GLY A 109 6.03 -11.99 46.33
CA GLY A 109 7.26 -12.72 46.00
C GLY A 109 7.17 -14.16 45.50
N GLU A 110 6.00 -14.74 45.22
CA GLU A 110 5.89 -16.05 44.56
C GLU A 110 6.16 -15.94 43.05
N LYS A 111 7.27 -15.30 42.68
CA LYS A 111 7.84 -15.51 41.35
C LYS A 111 8.57 -16.84 41.38
N ALA A 112 8.18 -17.75 40.48
CA ALA A 112 9.03 -18.89 40.15
C ALA A 112 10.43 -18.36 39.81
N PRO A 113 11.51 -19.01 40.29
CA PRO A 113 12.87 -18.56 40.00
C PRO A 113 13.06 -18.48 38.50
N ASN A 114 13.69 -17.40 38.03
CA ASN A 114 14.09 -17.30 36.65
C ASN A 114 14.97 -18.52 36.29
N PRO A 115 14.98 -19.00 35.02
CA PRO A 115 15.79 -20.14 34.61
C PRO A 115 17.30 -19.97 34.88
N ASP A 116 17.76 -18.74 35.13
CA ASP A 116 19.13 -18.35 35.45
C ASP A 116 19.47 -18.46 36.96
N GLY A 117 18.49 -18.77 37.83
CA GLY A 117 18.69 -18.97 39.25
C GLY A 117 18.70 -17.71 40.12
N PHE A 118 18.38 -16.53 39.57
CA PHE A 118 18.32 -15.28 40.36
C PHE A 118 16.87 -14.89 40.71
N SER A 119 16.64 -14.62 42.00
CA SER A 119 15.37 -14.07 42.50
C SER A 119 15.42 -12.54 42.52
N MET A 120 14.60 -11.89 41.69
CA MET A 120 14.29 -10.46 41.86
C MET A 120 13.16 -10.34 42.89
N ALA A 121 13.55 -10.29 44.17
CA ALA A 121 12.67 -9.75 45.19
C ALA A 121 12.52 -8.24 44.95
N PHE A 122 11.31 -7.72 45.18
CA PHE A 122 11.01 -6.30 45.10
C PHE A 122 11.53 -5.54 46.32
#